data_AF-A0A959LB60-F1
#
_entry.id   AF-A0A959LB60-F1
#
_cell.length_a   1.000
_cell.length_b   1.000
_cell.length_c   1.000
_cell.angle_alpha   90.00
_cell.angle_beta   90.00
_cell.angle_gamma   90.00
#
_symmetry.space_group_name_H-M   'P 1'
#
loop_
_entity.id
_entity.type
_entity.pdbx_description
1 polymer ?
#
loop_
_entity_poly.entity_id
_entity_poly.type
_entity_poly.pdbx_seq_one_letter_code
_entity_poly.pdbx_strand_id
1 'polypeptide(L)'
;MKNVYFLLFIAFLSCKTNKVTDETAVSDKSELESLDQTCYKNRKMIKTVENQQGQIVKIGQTWLINGENNARFQPCELPLAFQIEGIPCIFSGEVKEIFQTERRIGTPFVMTQLEFKNE
;
A
#
# COMPACT_ATOMS: atom_id res chain seq x y z
N MET A 1 -14.48 1.52 73.09
CA MET A 1 -15.41 0.39 72.98
C MET A 1 -14.92 -0.48 71.82
N LYS A 2 -14.61 -1.75 72.13
CA LYS A 2 -14.28 -2.79 71.15
C LYS A 2 -15.56 -3.20 70.40
N ASN A 3 -15.33 -3.94 69.31
CA ASN A 3 -16.26 -4.85 68.61
C ASN A 3 -16.94 -4.30 67.36
N VAL A 4 -17.09 -5.05 66.26
CA VAL A 4 -16.48 -6.29 65.73
C VAL A 4 -17.33 -6.58 64.49
N TYR A 5 -16.66 -6.75 63.36
CA TYR A 5 -16.99 -7.66 62.25
C TYR A 5 -18.27 -7.50 61.40
N PHE A 6 -18.06 -7.93 60.16
CA PHE A 6 -18.90 -8.89 59.42
C PHE A 6 -19.84 -8.27 58.37
N LEU A 7 -19.44 -8.34 57.10
CA LEU A 7 -20.00 -9.31 56.13
C LEU A 7 -19.47 -9.08 54.70
N LEU A 8 -18.78 -10.11 54.21
CA LEU A 8 -18.62 -10.51 52.81
C LEU A 8 -19.96 -10.49 52.04
N PHE A 9 -19.95 -10.07 50.77
CA PHE A 9 -20.72 -10.70 49.68
C PHE A 9 -20.11 -10.31 48.32
N ILE A 10 -19.20 -11.13 47.77
CA ILE A 10 -19.35 -12.07 46.63
C ILE A 10 -19.22 -11.43 45.22
N ALA A 11 -18.10 -11.82 44.61
CA ALA A 11 -17.83 -12.14 43.21
C ALA A 11 -18.83 -11.72 42.13
N PHE A 12 -18.32 -10.99 41.13
CA PHE A 12 -18.83 -11.09 39.77
C PHE A 12 -17.70 -11.03 38.73
N LEU A 13 -17.65 -12.14 37.95
CA LEU A 13 -17.17 -12.31 36.58
C LEU A 13 -15.67 -12.14 36.28
N SER A 14 -14.95 -13.25 36.50
CA SER A 14 -13.83 -13.65 35.64
C SER A 14 -14.35 -13.86 34.21
N CYS A 15 -14.03 -12.93 33.31
CA CYS A 15 -14.29 -13.07 31.89
C CYS A 15 -13.23 -14.00 31.29
N LYS A 16 -13.65 -15.18 30.82
CA LYS A 16 -12.81 -16.05 29.98
C LYS A 16 -12.53 -15.30 28.67
N THR A 17 -11.29 -14.88 28.46
CA THR A 17 -10.85 -14.47 27.12
C THR A 17 -10.74 -15.71 26.24
N ASN A 18 -11.76 -15.90 25.41
CA ASN A 18 -11.73 -16.84 24.30
C ASN A 18 -10.56 -16.48 23.38
N LYS A 19 -9.79 -17.51 22.99
CA LYS A 19 -8.90 -17.42 21.83
C LYS A 19 -9.77 -17.13 20.61
N VAL A 20 -9.62 -15.95 20.04
CA VAL A 20 -10.02 -15.66 18.67
C VAL A 20 -8.73 -15.59 17.87
N THR A 21 -8.42 -16.69 17.21
CA THR A 21 -7.74 -16.66 15.92
C THR A 21 -8.57 -15.78 15.01
N ASP A 22 -8.05 -14.63 14.61
CA ASP A 22 -8.50 -14.00 13.39
C ASP A 22 -7.26 -13.52 12.63
N GLU A 23 -7.04 -14.20 11.52
CA GLU A 23 -6.21 -13.75 10.43
C GLU A 23 -6.88 -12.50 9.87
N THR A 24 -6.32 -11.33 10.13
CA THR A 24 -6.65 -10.16 9.33
C THR A 24 -5.36 -9.46 8.96
N ALA A 25 -4.79 -9.93 7.84
CA ALA A 25 -4.03 -9.08 6.95
C ALA A 25 -4.94 -7.92 6.55
N VAL A 26 -4.81 -6.80 7.27
CA VAL A 26 -5.31 -5.48 6.87
C VAL A 26 -4.60 -5.14 5.56
N SER A 27 -5.20 -5.33 4.38
CA SER A 27 -6.24 -4.50 3.76
C SER A 27 -5.78 -3.07 3.44
N ASP A 28 -4.76 -2.94 2.58
CA ASP A 28 -4.38 -1.66 1.93
C ASP A 28 -4.87 -1.54 0.48
N LYS A 29 -5.75 -2.44 0.02
CA LYS A 29 -6.42 -2.30 -1.29
C LYS A 29 -7.36 -1.07 -1.34
N SER A 30 -7.87 -0.65 -0.18
CA SER A 30 -8.86 0.42 -0.04
C SER A 30 -8.38 1.79 -0.52
N GLU A 31 -7.10 2.12 -0.39
CA GLU A 31 -6.62 3.46 -0.77
C GLU A 31 -6.48 3.59 -2.30
N LEU A 32 -6.04 2.52 -2.97
CA LEU A 32 -5.88 2.50 -4.42
C LEU A 32 -7.21 2.56 -5.18
N GLU A 33 -8.29 2.00 -4.61
CA GLU A 33 -9.63 2.06 -5.20
C GLU A 33 -10.18 3.50 -5.35
N SER A 34 -9.59 4.45 -4.62
CA SER A 34 -9.96 5.88 -4.70
C SER A 34 -9.12 6.72 -5.67
N LEU A 35 -8.03 6.17 -6.22
CA LEU A 35 -7.11 6.92 -7.09
C LEU A 35 -7.57 6.92 -8.54
N ASP A 36 -7.44 8.05 -9.22
CA ASP A 36 -7.74 8.14 -10.65
C ASP A 36 -6.53 7.65 -11.48
N GLN A 37 -6.54 6.37 -11.83
CA GLN A 37 -5.51 5.75 -12.66
C GLN A 37 -5.79 5.88 -14.17
N THR A 38 -6.61 6.85 -14.59
CA THR A 38 -7.04 6.96 -15.98
C THR A 38 -6.22 7.92 -16.85
N CYS A 39 -5.14 8.49 -16.33
CA CYS A 39 -4.32 9.50 -17.02
C CYS A 39 -3.66 9.02 -18.33
N TYR A 40 -3.56 7.70 -18.56
CA TYR A 40 -2.94 7.10 -19.75
C TYR A 40 -3.92 6.36 -20.68
N LYS A 41 -5.22 6.68 -20.63
CA LYS A 41 -6.30 6.05 -21.44
C LYS A 41 -5.98 5.94 -22.94
N ASN A 42 -5.29 6.91 -23.52
CA ASN A 42 -5.00 6.98 -24.96
C ASN A 42 -3.70 6.26 -25.38
N ARG A 43 -3.04 5.56 -24.45
CA ARG A 43 -1.79 4.84 -24.72
C ARG A 43 -2.04 3.34 -24.80
N LYS A 44 -1.38 2.67 -25.74
CA LYS A 44 -1.40 1.21 -25.81
C LYS A 44 -0.74 0.60 -24.59
N MET A 45 -1.36 -0.45 -24.05
CA MET A 45 -0.72 -1.33 -23.06
C MET A 45 0.33 -2.20 -23.75
N ILE A 46 1.55 -2.22 -23.21
CA ILE A 46 2.66 -2.99 -23.76
C ILE A 46 3.04 -4.20 -22.90
N LYS A 47 2.76 -4.15 -21.59
CA LYS A 47 3.11 -5.20 -20.62
C LYS A 47 2.24 -5.07 -19.36
N THR A 48 2.00 -6.19 -18.69
CA THR A 48 1.52 -6.23 -17.29
C THR A 48 2.69 -6.53 -16.35
N VAL A 49 2.69 -5.89 -15.19
CA VAL A 49 3.58 -6.16 -14.05
C VAL A 49 2.72 -6.70 -12.92
N GLU A 50 3.12 -7.82 -12.32
CA GLU A 50 2.39 -8.47 -11.23
C GLU A 50 3.31 -8.72 -10.05
N ASN A 51 2.89 -8.28 -8.86
CA ASN A 51 3.56 -8.51 -7.57
C ASN A 51 5.07 -8.22 -7.60
N GLN A 52 5.48 -7.21 -8.35
CA GLN A 52 6.88 -6.89 -8.51
C GLN A 52 7.37 -6.08 -7.31
N GLN A 53 8.56 -6.39 -6.82
CA GLN A 53 9.20 -5.58 -5.79
C GLN A 53 9.76 -4.29 -6.40
N GLY A 54 9.69 -3.22 -5.62
CA GLY A 54 10.24 -1.93 -6.00
C GLY A 54 10.47 -1.02 -4.80
N GLN A 55 10.82 0.21 -5.11
CA GLN A 55 11.04 1.26 -4.14
C GLN A 55 10.48 2.58 -4.66
N ILE A 56 9.80 3.35 -3.80
CA ILE A 56 9.34 4.69 -4.16
C ILE A 56 10.56 5.62 -4.27
N VAL A 57 10.61 6.40 -5.35
CA VAL A 57 11.66 7.39 -5.60
C VAL A 57 11.06 8.73 -6.02
N LYS A 58 11.73 9.83 -5.69
CA LYS A 58 11.33 11.17 -6.15
C LYS A 58 12.40 11.73 -7.08
N ILE A 59 12.00 12.09 -8.31
CA ILE A 59 12.90 12.76 -9.26
C ILE A 59 12.30 14.10 -9.62
N GLY A 60 12.97 15.18 -9.19
CA GLY A 60 12.41 16.53 -9.27
C GLY A 60 11.13 16.63 -8.44
N GLN A 61 9.99 16.86 -9.11
CA GLN A 61 8.67 16.96 -8.48
C GLN A 61 7.78 15.74 -8.76
N THR A 62 8.32 14.68 -9.35
CA THR A 62 7.54 13.50 -9.73
C THR A 62 7.90 12.30 -8.88
N TRP A 63 6.88 11.64 -8.35
CA TRP A 63 6.99 10.36 -7.67
C TRP A 63 6.96 9.21 -8.68
N LEU A 64 7.86 8.25 -8.51
CA LEU A 64 7.98 7.07 -9.35
C LEU A 64 8.16 5.83 -8.49
N ILE A 65 7.96 4.67 -9.10
CA ILE A 65 8.32 3.37 -8.53
C ILE A 65 9.54 2.88 -9.30
N ASN A 66 10.67 2.69 -8.60
CA ASN A 66 11.84 2.03 -9.16
C ASN A 66 11.69 0.53 -8.97
N GLY A 67 11.49 -0.20 -10.07
CA GLY A 67 11.37 -1.65 -10.09
C GLY A 67 12.68 -2.36 -10.40
N GLU A 68 12.56 -3.62 -10.80
CA GLU A 68 13.68 -4.46 -11.23
C GLU A 68 14.47 -3.81 -12.37
N ASN A 69 15.78 -4.07 -12.40
CA ASN A 69 16.71 -3.53 -13.40
C ASN A 69 16.69 -1.99 -13.51
N ASN A 70 16.34 -1.29 -12.43
CA ASN A 70 16.19 0.17 -12.37
C ASN A 70 15.14 0.72 -13.35
N ALA A 71 14.15 -0.09 -13.72
CA ALA A 71 13.01 0.37 -14.51
C ALA A 71 12.18 1.35 -13.67
N ARG A 72 11.96 2.57 -14.19
CA ARG A 72 11.17 3.59 -13.52
C ARG A 72 9.74 3.56 -14.04
N PHE A 73 8.77 3.38 -13.16
CA PHE A 73 7.35 3.44 -13.46
C PHE A 73 6.77 4.73 -12.91
N GLN A 74 6.05 5.47 -13.76
CA GLN A 74 5.38 6.70 -13.39
C GLN A 74 3.87 6.43 -13.27
N PRO A 75 3.34 6.18 -12.07
CA PRO A 75 1.91 6.04 -11.85
C PRO A 75 1.18 7.35 -12.19
N CYS A 76 -0.13 7.30 -12.42
CA CYS A 76 -0.94 8.52 -12.53
C CYS A 76 -0.94 9.30 -11.23
N GLU A 77 -1.27 8.58 -10.15
CA GLU A 77 -1.29 9.07 -8.79
C GLU A 77 -0.61 8.05 -7.89
N LEU A 78 0.14 8.55 -6.91
CA LEU A 78 0.71 7.74 -5.84
C LEU A 78 -0.02 8.10 -4.54
N PRO A 79 -0.57 7.12 -3.79
CA PRO A 79 -1.26 7.41 -2.55
C PRO A 79 -0.36 8.19 -1.58
N LEU A 80 -0.94 9.09 -0.79
CA LEU A 80 -0.17 9.99 0.07
C LEU A 80 0.69 9.21 1.07
N ALA A 81 0.21 8.06 1.55
CA ALA A 81 0.95 7.17 2.43
C ALA A 81 2.26 6.65 1.81
N PHE A 82 2.32 6.53 0.48
CA PHE A 82 3.50 6.09 -0.26
C PHE A 82 4.39 7.25 -0.74
N GLN A 83 4.02 8.52 -0.55
CA GLN A 83 4.82 9.68 -1.00
C GLN A 83 5.99 9.98 -0.06
N ILE A 84 6.80 8.97 0.21
CA ILE A 84 8.01 9.03 1.02
C ILE A 84 9.10 8.33 0.22
N GLU A 85 10.21 9.04 0.02
CA GLU A 85 11.32 8.51 -0.77
C GLU A 85 11.99 7.34 -0.05
N GLY A 86 12.29 6.29 -0.80
CA GLY A 86 12.98 5.11 -0.30
C GLY A 86 12.07 4.00 0.25
N ILE A 87 10.75 4.17 0.27
CA ILE A 87 9.83 3.15 0.78
C ILE A 87 9.85 1.89 -0.11
N PRO A 88 10.12 0.70 0.44
CA PRO A 88 10.01 -0.54 -0.31
C PRO A 88 8.54 -0.92 -0.48
N CYS A 89 8.17 -1.36 -1.68
CA CYS A 89 6.79 -1.69 -2.02
C CYS A 89 6.70 -2.94 -2.90
N ILE A 90 5.52 -3.54 -2.91
CA ILE A 90 5.09 -4.54 -3.90
C ILE A 90 4.02 -3.87 -4.75
N PHE A 91 4.12 -3.96 -6.07
CA PHE A 91 3.21 -3.27 -6.98
C PHE A 91 2.83 -4.12 -8.19
N SER A 92 1.63 -3.87 -8.70
CA SER A 92 1.07 -4.47 -9.91
C SER A 92 0.42 -3.40 -10.78
N GLY A 93 0.37 -3.62 -12.09
CA GLY A 93 -0.29 -2.70 -13.00
C GLY A 93 0.09 -2.87 -14.47
N GLU A 94 -0.41 -1.95 -15.28
CA GLU A 94 -0.23 -1.95 -16.73
C GLU A 94 0.82 -0.92 -17.14
N VAL A 95 1.83 -1.39 -17.87
CA VAL A 95 2.82 -0.54 -18.51
C VAL A 95 2.24 -0.04 -19.82
N LYS A 96 2.23 1.28 -20.01
CA LYS A 96 1.76 1.94 -21.23
C LYS A 96 2.95 2.42 -22.07
N GLU A 97 2.73 2.52 -23.37
CA GLU A 97 3.79 2.90 -24.30
C GLU A 97 4.33 4.32 -24.06
N ILE A 98 5.61 4.50 -24.38
CA ILE A 98 6.24 5.81 -24.56
C ILE A 98 6.28 6.05 -26.07
N PHE A 99 5.76 7.18 -26.54
CA PHE A 99 5.85 7.50 -27.96
C PHE A 99 7.29 7.85 -28.35
N GLN A 100 7.69 7.57 -29.58
CA GLN A 100 9.09 7.74 -30.03
C GLN A 100 9.62 9.18 -29.90
N THR A 101 8.72 10.17 -29.89
CA THR A 101 9.05 11.60 -29.76
C THR A 101 9.15 12.07 -28.29
N GLU A 102 8.83 11.22 -27.32
CA GLU A 102 8.77 11.59 -25.91
C GLU A 102 10.07 11.29 -25.19
N ARG A 103 10.49 12.21 -24.32
CA ARG A 103 11.52 11.97 -23.31
C ARG A 103 10.86 12.04 -21.93
N ARG A 104 10.73 10.90 -21.26
CA ARG A 104 10.07 10.79 -19.96
C ARG A 104 11.06 10.34 -18.88
N ILE A 105 10.81 10.80 -17.66
CA ILE A 105 11.59 10.42 -16.47
C ILE A 105 11.24 9.02 -15.95
N GLY A 106 10.08 8.49 -16.35
CA GLY A 106 9.64 7.12 -16.10
C GLY A 106 8.59 6.67 -17.11
N THR A 107 8.43 5.36 -17.22
CA THR A 107 7.48 4.71 -18.11
C THR A 107 6.06 4.88 -17.57
N PRO A 108 5.11 5.38 -18.37
CA PRO A 108 3.71 5.46 -18.01
C PRO A 108 3.18 4.14 -17.42
N PHE A 109 2.58 4.22 -16.25
CA PHE A 109 2.11 3.05 -15.50
C PHE A 109 0.72 3.30 -14.93
N VAL A 110 -0.21 2.38 -15.17
CA VAL A 110 -1.54 2.37 -14.56
C VAL A 110 -1.52 1.34 -13.45
N MET A 111 -1.45 1.82 -12.21
CA MET A 111 -1.27 0.96 -11.05
C MET A 111 -2.58 0.27 -10.66
N THR A 112 -2.54 -1.03 -10.44
CA THR A 112 -3.71 -1.84 -10.03
C THR A 112 -3.56 -2.42 -8.62
N GLN A 113 -2.34 -2.42 -8.09
CA GLN A 113 -2.04 -2.80 -6.71
C GLN A 113 -0.78 -2.06 -6.24
N LEU A 114 -0.79 -1.65 -4.96
CA LEU A 114 0.37 -1.11 -4.28
C LEU A 114 0.27 -1.45 -2.79
N GLU A 115 1.33 -2.05 -2.26
CA GLU A 115 1.41 -2.49 -0.87
C GLU A 115 2.80 -2.19 -0.30
N PHE A 116 2.87 -1.88 0.99
CA PHE A 116 4.16 -1.81 1.68
C PHE A 116 4.82 -3.18 1.69
N LYS A 117 6.12 -3.22 1.38
CA LYS A 117 6.89 -4.45 1.58
C LYS A 117 7.31 -4.49 3.05
N ASN A 118 6.67 -5.36 3.82
CA ASN A 118 7.11 -5.67 5.18
C ASN A 118 8.43 -6.46 5.11
N GLU A 119 9.38 -6.10 5.97
CA GLU A 119 10.69 -6.77 6.11
C GLU A 119 10.57 -8.14 6.77
#